data_AF-A0A970EQV3-F1
#
_entry.id   AF-A0A970EQV3-F1
#
_cell.length_a   1.000
_cell.length_b   1.000
_cell.length_c   1.000
_cell.angle_alpha   90.00
_cell.angle_beta   90.00
_cell.angle_gamma   90.00
#
_symmetry.space_group_name_H-M   'P 1'
#
loop_
_entity.id
_entity.type
_entity.pdbx_description
1 polymer ?
#
loop_
_entity_poly.entity_id
_entity_poly.type
_entity_poly.pdbx_seq_one_letter_code
_entity_poly.pdbx_strand_id
1 'polypeptide(L)'
;AECKPLNPMINAGAIAVCGLLEGKTVEERFARVTGLLAEILDREVFIDERVYESEKATGHRNRSLAYFLKDTGVLEGDVEEVVDLYFRQCSILVTCEELARIGWFLATKGVTLAGKRLLPPSIVRLVTTFMVTCGMYNASGEFAIKAGIPAKSGVAGGILAAVPGRFGVGTFGPALDRKGNSVVGFRMLCDLSRRLALSIF
;
A
#
# COMPACT_ATOMS: atom_id res chain seq x y z
N ALA A 1 -11.66 -15.71 20.68
CA ALA A 1 -10.38 -15.14 20.19
C ALA A 1 -10.73 -14.01 19.24
N GLU A 2 -10.14 -12.81 19.39
CA GLU A 2 -10.39 -11.71 18.44
C GLU A 2 -9.95 -12.14 17.03
N CYS A 3 -10.90 -12.33 16.11
CA CYS A 3 -10.64 -12.76 14.73
C CYS A 3 -10.18 -11.61 13.82
N LYS A 4 -9.52 -10.57 14.37
CA LYS A 4 -9.07 -9.42 13.59
C LYS A 4 -7.82 -9.77 12.76
N PRO A 5 -7.71 -9.29 11.50
CA PRO A 5 -6.47 -9.37 10.74
C PRO A 5 -5.30 -8.76 11.51
N LEU A 6 -4.13 -9.39 11.41
CA LEU A 6 -2.94 -9.00 12.18
C LEU A 6 -2.44 -7.59 11.86
N ASN A 7 -2.61 -7.12 10.63
CA ASN A 7 -2.17 -5.80 10.17
C ASN A 7 -2.84 -5.44 8.82
N PRO A 8 -2.89 -4.15 8.43
CA PRO A 8 -3.51 -3.72 7.17
C PRO A 8 -2.67 -3.99 5.91
N MET A 9 -1.43 -4.47 6.03
CA MET A 9 -0.52 -4.67 4.90
C MET A 9 -0.62 -6.07 4.25
N ILE A 10 -1.37 -6.99 4.87
CA ILE A 10 -1.77 -8.29 4.30
C ILE A 10 -3.16 -8.18 3.67
N ASN A 11 -3.47 -9.04 2.70
CA ASN A 11 -4.76 -9.01 1.99
C ASN A 11 -5.97 -9.01 2.93
N ALA A 12 -5.94 -9.81 4.03
CA ALA A 12 -7.04 -9.85 4.99
C ALA A 12 -7.31 -8.48 5.62
N GLY A 13 -6.24 -7.81 6.04
CA GLY A 13 -6.34 -6.49 6.65
C GLY A 13 -6.69 -5.42 5.64
N ALA A 14 -6.15 -5.49 4.42
CA ALA A 14 -6.49 -4.54 3.36
C ALA A 14 -7.97 -4.66 2.94
N ILE A 15 -8.51 -5.87 2.83
CA ILE A 15 -9.94 -6.12 2.57
C ILE A 15 -10.80 -5.60 3.73
N ALA A 16 -10.39 -5.86 4.98
CA ALA A 16 -11.08 -5.31 6.14
C ALA A 16 -11.08 -3.77 6.13
N VAL A 17 -9.95 -3.14 5.79
CA VAL A 17 -9.86 -1.67 5.64
C VAL A 17 -10.79 -1.16 4.52
N CYS A 18 -10.94 -1.89 3.41
CA CYS A 18 -11.91 -1.53 2.37
C CYS A 18 -13.35 -1.49 2.90
N GLY A 19 -13.71 -2.42 3.80
CA GLY A 19 -15.00 -2.43 4.48
C GLY A 19 -15.23 -1.26 5.45
N LEU A 20 -14.16 -0.62 5.93
CA LEU A 20 -14.22 0.55 6.83
C LEU A 20 -14.34 1.87 6.06
N LEU A 21 -14.21 1.87 4.74
CA LEU A 21 -14.31 3.10 3.95
C LEU A 21 -15.76 3.60 3.91
N GLU A 22 -15.96 4.84 4.36
CA GLU A 22 -17.26 5.50 4.34
C GLU A 22 -17.75 5.75 2.90
N GLY A 23 -19.00 5.40 2.64
CA GLY A 23 -19.68 5.62 1.37
C GLY A 23 -20.84 4.64 1.19
N LYS A 24 -21.89 5.08 0.49
CA LYS A 24 -23.08 4.28 0.21
C LYS A 24 -22.86 3.30 -0.93
N THR A 25 -21.99 3.64 -1.88
CA THR A 25 -21.68 2.82 -3.06
C THR A 25 -20.18 2.55 -3.16
N VAL A 26 -19.81 1.54 -3.96
CA VAL A 26 -18.40 1.24 -4.29
C VAL A 26 -17.72 2.44 -4.93
N GLU A 27 -18.43 3.15 -5.82
CA GLU A 27 -17.93 4.33 -6.52
C GLU A 27 -17.62 5.48 -5.57
N GLU A 28 -18.49 5.76 -4.59
CA GLU A 28 -18.26 6.79 -3.57
C GLU A 28 -17.02 6.45 -2.73
N ARG A 29 -16.90 5.19 -2.28
CA ARG A 29 -15.75 4.74 -1.49
C ARG A 29 -14.46 4.80 -2.31
N PHE A 30 -14.51 4.40 -3.58
CA PHE A 30 -13.37 4.45 -4.49
C PHE A 30 -12.94 5.89 -4.78
N ALA A 31 -13.90 6.80 -4.99
CA ALA A 31 -13.66 8.22 -5.20
C ALA A 31 -12.93 8.89 -4.03
N ARG A 32 -13.15 8.44 -2.79
CA ARG A 32 -12.39 8.93 -1.63
C ARG A 32 -10.92 8.52 -1.69
N VAL A 33 -10.64 7.29 -2.11
CA VAL A 33 -9.27 6.79 -2.25
C VAL A 33 -8.56 7.50 -3.40
N THR A 34 -9.19 7.57 -4.58
CA THR A 34 -8.62 8.24 -5.75
C THR A 34 -8.51 9.74 -5.55
N GLY A 35 -9.44 10.38 -4.84
CA GLY A 35 -9.36 11.81 -4.49
C GLY A 35 -8.17 12.13 -3.59
N LEU A 36 -7.91 11.30 -2.57
CA LEU A 36 -6.71 11.46 -1.74
C LEU A 36 -5.43 11.28 -2.56
N LEU A 37 -5.38 10.25 -3.42
CA LEU A 37 -4.22 10.02 -4.28
C LEU A 37 -4.04 11.14 -5.31
N ALA A 38 -5.11 11.68 -5.88
CA ALA A 38 -5.06 12.79 -6.81
C ALA A 38 -4.44 14.04 -6.18
N GLU A 39 -4.80 14.35 -4.94
CA GLU A 39 -4.22 15.45 -4.17
C GLU A 39 -2.73 15.22 -3.81
N ILE A 40 -2.32 13.97 -3.60
CA ILE A 40 -0.91 13.62 -3.35
C ILE A 40 -0.08 13.72 -4.63
N LEU A 41 -0.63 13.23 -5.74
CA LEU A 41 0.07 13.10 -7.02
C LEU A 41 0.00 14.36 -7.90
N ASP A 42 -0.96 15.25 -7.60
CA ASP A 42 -1.31 16.43 -8.39
C ASP A 42 -1.73 16.07 -9.84
N ARG A 43 -2.56 15.03 -9.95
CA ARG A 43 -3.14 14.56 -11.22
C ARG A 43 -4.37 13.68 -11.00
N GLU A 44 -5.16 13.47 -12.04
CA GLU A 44 -6.25 12.48 -12.03
C GLU A 44 -5.72 11.04 -11.89
N VAL A 45 -6.46 10.16 -11.21
CA VAL A 45 -6.07 8.77 -10.94
C VAL A 45 -6.82 7.80 -11.85
N PHE A 46 -6.07 7.00 -12.60
CA PHE A 46 -6.58 6.00 -13.53
C PHE A 46 -6.33 4.58 -13.02
N ILE A 47 -7.14 3.63 -13.48
CA ILE A 47 -6.94 2.20 -13.27
C ILE A 47 -6.61 1.49 -14.59
N ASP A 48 -5.93 0.35 -14.49
CA ASP A 48 -5.82 -0.61 -15.59
C ASP A 48 -7.05 -1.53 -15.58
N GLU A 49 -8.00 -1.24 -16.45
CA GLU A 49 -9.25 -2.01 -16.57
C GLU A 49 -9.01 -3.49 -16.89
N ARG A 50 -7.95 -3.81 -17.64
CA ARG A 50 -7.64 -5.20 -17.98
C ARG A 50 -7.14 -5.96 -16.76
N VAL A 51 -6.30 -5.33 -15.93
CA VAL A 51 -5.85 -5.90 -14.66
C VAL A 51 -7.03 -6.05 -13.71
N TYR A 52 -7.88 -5.04 -13.59
CA TYR A 52 -9.08 -5.08 -12.75
C TYR A 52 -10.00 -6.25 -13.09
N GLU A 53 -10.39 -6.38 -14.37
CA GLU A 53 -11.25 -7.49 -14.81
C GLU A 53 -10.59 -8.85 -14.60
N SER A 54 -9.27 -8.95 -14.83
CA SER A 54 -8.51 -10.18 -14.61
C SER A 54 -8.45 -10.57 -13.12
N GLU A 55 -8.18 -9.62 -12.22
CA GLU A 55 -8.16 -9.85 -10.77
C GLU A 55 -9.57 -10.19 -10.25
N LYS A 56 -10.58 -9.48 -10.74
CA LYS A 56 -11.98 -9.72 -10.37
C LYS A 56 -12.44 -11.11 -10.78
N ALA A 57 -12.08 -11.58 -11.99
CA ALA A 57 -12.46 -12.92 -12.46
C ALA A 57 -11.77 -14.05 -11.67
N THR A 58 -10.52 -13.85 -11.23
CA THR A 58 -9.68 -14.93 -10.67
C THR A 58 -9.41 -14.82 -9.16
N GLY A 59 -9.88 -13.75 -8.51
CA GLY A 59 -9.61 -13.44 -7.11
C GLY A 59 -10.35 -14.30 -6.06
N HIS A 60 -10.52 -15.60 -6.33
CA HIS A 60 -11.23 -16.55 -5.44
C HIS A 60 -10.65 -16.58 -4.02
N ARG A 61 -9.32 -16.47 -3.88
CA ARG A 61 -8.66 -16.43 -2.56
C ARG A 61 -9.07 -15.20 -1.75
N ASN A 62 -9.18 -14.04 -2.39
CA ASN A 62 -9.60 -12.81 -1.71
C ASN A 62 -11.09 -12.87 -1.33
N ARG A 63 -11.94 -13.45 -2.17
CA ARG A 63 -13.34 -13.73 -1.82
C ARG A 63 -13.47 -14.67 -0.63
N SER A 64 -12.78 -15.80 -0.65
CA SER A 64 -12.77 -16.75 0.46
C SER A 64 -12.35 -16.09 1.78
N LEU A 65 -11.33 -15.24 1.73
CA LEU A 65 -10.87 -14.47 2.88
C LEU A 65 -11.92 -13.45 3.36
N ALA A 66 -12.58 -12.75 2.44
CA ALA A 66 -13.62 -11.79 2.78
C ALA A 66 -14.86 -12.45 3.41
N TYR A 67 -15.29 -13.61 2.90
CA TYR A 67 -16.36 -14.39 3.52
C TYR A 67 -15.96 -14.88 4.92
N PHE A 68 -14.71 -15.31 5.11
CA PHE A 68 -14.19 -15.66 6.44
C PHE A 68 -14.20 -14.46 7.40
N LEU A 69 -13.85 -13.26 6.93
CA LEU A 69 -13.92 -12.04 7.73
C LEU A 69 -15.36 -11.65 8.07
N LYS A 70 -16.32 -11.93 7.18
CA LYS A 70 -17.75 -11.73 7.44
C LYS A 70 -18.30 -12.70 8.49
N ASP A 71 -17.97 -13.98 8.37
CA ASP A 71 -18.36 -15.03 9.33
C ASP A 71 -17.84 -14.71 10.74
N THR A 72 -16.64 -14.18 10.83
CA THR A 72 -16.01 -13.80 12.10
C THR A 72 -16.40 -12.40 12.63
N GLY A 73 -17.30 -11.70 11.93
CA GLY A 73 -17.81 -10.39 12.35
C GLY A 73 -16.81 -9.22 12.21
N VAL A 74 -15.72 -9.40 11.47
CA VAL A 74 -14.77 -8.30 11.17
C VAL A 74 -15.26 -7.46 10.01
N LEU A 75 -15.87 -8.10 9.01
CA LEU A 75 -16.38 -7.44 7.82
C LEU A 75 -17.91 -7.35 7.88
N GLU A 76 -18.41 -6.13 7.81
CA GLU A 76 -19.83 -5.83 7.69
C GLU A 76 -20.18 -5.48 6.24
N GLY A 77 -21.46 -5.60 5.86
CA GLY A 77 -21.94 -5.27 4.52
C GLY A 77 -21.81 -6.40 3.49
N ASP A 78 -21.84 -6.03 2.20
CA ASP A 78 -21.73 -6.96 1.08
C ASP A 78 -20.26 -7.31 0.80
N VAL A 79 -19.95 -8.60 0.72
CA VAL A 79 -18.60 -9.11 0.49
C VAL A 79 -18.12 -8.78 -0.92
N GLU A 80 -18.98 -8.91 -1.93
CA GLU A 80 -18.59 -8.68 -3.31
C GLU A 80 -18.34 -7.18 -3.55
N GLU A 81 -19.11 -6.28 -2.92
CA GLU A 81 -18.82 -4.84 -2.99
C GLU A 81 -17.46 -4.48 -2.40
N VAL A 82 -17.13 -5.03 -1.22
CA VAL A 82 -15.85 -4.77 -0.55
C VAL A 82 -14.69 -5.31 -1.36
N VAL A 83 -14.83 -6.52 -1.91
CA VAL A 83 -13.80 -7.17 -2.70
C VAL A 83 -13.65 -6.51 -4.08
N ASP A 84 -14.74 -6.02 -4.69
CA ASP A 84 -14.70 -5.20 -5.91
C ASP A 84 -13.88 -3.92 -5.69
N LEU A 85 -14.15 -3.22 -4.58
CA LEU A 85 -13.38 -2.04 -4.17
C LEU A 85 -11.89 -2.35 -3.97
N TYR A 86 -11.57 -3.50 -3.38
CA TYR A 86 -10.19 -3.96 -3.21
C TYR A 86 -9.50 -4.19 -4.57
N PHE A 87 -10.16 -4.85 -5.54
CA PHE A 87 -9.58 -5.06 -6.87
C PHE A 87 -9.38 -3.76 -7.65
N ARG A 88 -10.33 -2.81 -7.56
CA ARG A 88 -10.17 -1.48 -8.15
C ARG A 88 -8.95 -0.74 -7.60
N GLN A 89 -8.73 -0.79 -6.28
CA GLN A 89 -7.56 -0.18 -5.66
C GLN A 89 -6.24 -0.82 -6.12
N CYS A 90 -6.19 -2.15 -6.21
CA CYS A 90 -5.00 -2.87 -6.70
C CYS A 90 -4.68 -2.57 -8.17
N SER A 91 -5.67 -2.09 -8.93
CA SER A 91 -5.54 -1.79 -10.36
C SER A 91 -5.17 -0.34 -10.65
N ILE A 92 -4.94 0.49 -9.63
CA ILE A 92 -4.53 1.89 -9.81
C ILE A 92 -3.14 1.95 -10.47
N LEU A 93 -3.05 2.74 -11.55
CA LEU A 93 -1.81 2.98 -12.28
C LEU A 93 -0.97 4.08 -11.63
N VAL A 94 0.29 3.75 -11.37
CA VAL A 94 1.31 4.68 -10.88
C VAL A 94 2.67 4.41 -11.52
N THR A 95 3.46 5.46 -11.70
CA THR A 95 4.86 5.39 -12.15
C THR A 95 5.83 5.33 -10.97
N CYS A 96 7.11 5.04 -11.23
CA CYS A 96 8.16 5.14 -10.20
C CYS A 96 8.25 6.53 -9.57
N GLU A 97 8.08 7.59 -10.38
CA GLU A 97 8.10 8.96 -9.88
C GLU A 97 6.94 9.20 -8.91
N GLU A 98 5.76 8.70 -9.24
CA GLU A 98 4.57 8.86 -8.41
C GLU A 98 4.64 8.05 -7.12
N LEU A 99 5.22 6.84 -7.16
CA LEU A 99 5.58 6.10 -5.95
C LEU A 99 6.56 6.91 -5.08
N ALA A 100 7.53 7.60 -5.69
CA ALA A 100 8.44 8.49 -4.95
C ALA A 100 7.71 9.71 -4.37
N ARG A 101 6.71 10.29 -5.07
CA ARG A 101 5.85 11.37 -4.56
C ARG A 101 5.02 10.93 -3.36
N ILE A 102 4.43 9.73 -3.40
CA ILE A 102 3.71 9.16 -2.25
C ILE A 102 4.69 8.90 -1.09
N GLY A 103 5.89 8.37 -1.40
CA GLY A 103 6.97 8.23 -0.42
C GLY A 103 7.37 9.56 0.22
N TRP A 104 7.45 10.64 -0.57
CA TRP A 104 7.74 11.99 -0.10
C TRP A 104 6.64 12.51 0.83
N PHE A 105 5.38 12.33 0.44
CA PHE A 105 4.22 12.70 1.25
C PHE A 105 4.26 12.03 2.64
N LEU A 106 4.64 10.75 2.71
CA LEU A 106 4.83 10.04 3.97
C LEU A 106 6.09 10.53 4.73
N ALA A 107 7.21 10.73 4.02
CA ALA A 107 8.46 11.24 4.61
C ALA A 107 8.29 12.62 5.25
N THR A 108 7.40 13.46 4.71
CA THR A 108 7.08 14.81 5.18
C THR A 108 5.87 14.86 6.12
N LYS A 109 5.49 13.71 6.70
CA LYS A 109 4.42 13.61 7.71
C LYS A 109 3.06 14.08 7.16
N GLY A 110 2.76 13.79 5.89
CA GLY A 110 1.44 13.99 5.29
C GLY A 110 1.28 15.33 4.59
N VAL A 111 2.37 15.90 4.07
CA VAL A 111 2.39 17.17 3.35
C VAL A 111 2.67 16.90 1.87
N THR A 112 1.84 17.44 0.97
CA THR A 112 2.03 17.29 -0.48
C THR A 112 3.20 18.16 -0.97
N LEU A 113 3.63 17.98 -2.22
CA LEU A 113 4.65 18.84 -2.83
C LEU A 113 4.22 20.33 -2.87
N ALA A 114 2.92 20.58 -2.99
CA ALA A 114 2.34 21.93 -2.94
C ALA A 114 2.27 22.52 -1.51
N GLY A 115 2.74 21.79 -0.49
CA GLY A 115 2.77 22.27 0.91
C GLY A 115 1.45 22.08 1.67
N LYS A 116 0.43 21.45 1.07
CA LYS A 116 -0.86 21.17 1.71
C LYS A 116 -0.74 19.95 2.62
N ARG A 117 -1.19 20.07 3.88
CA ARG A 117 -1.28 18.93 4.80
C ARG A 117 -2.59 18.18 4.59
N LEU A 118 -2.52 16.93 4.13
CA LEU A 118 -3.70 16.07 3.95
C LEU A 118 -3.90 15.10 5.11
N LEU A 119 -2.82 14.66 5.77
CA LEU A 119 -2.88 13.75 6.91
C LEU A 119 -2.16 14.33 8.14
N PRO A 120 -2.68 14.08 9.35
CA PRO A 120 -1.98 14.45 10.57
C PRO A 120 -0.72 13.57 10.75
N PRO A 121 0.36 14.10 11.34
CA PRO A 121 1.60 13.34 11.57
C PRO A 121 1.42 12.04 12.33
N SER A 122 0.43 11.94 13.23
CA SER A 122 0.12 10.73 14.00
C SER A 122 -0.32 9.56 13.11
N ILE A 123 -1.14 9.84 12.10
CA ILE A 123 -1.62 8.83 11.14
C ILE A 123 -0.46 8.39 10.23
N VAL A 124 0.36 9.33 9.76
CA VAL A 124 1.53 8.99 8.94
C VAL A 124 2.53 8.14 9.73
N ARG A 125 2.75 8.46 11.01
CA ARG A 125 3.56 7.62 11.90
C ARG A 125 3.02 6.19 11.96
N LEU A 126 1.71 6.01 12.17
CA LEU A 126 1.07 4.69 12.20
C LEU A 126 1.28 3.92 10.88
N VAL A 127 1.04 4.56 9.73
CA VAL A 127 1.22 3.95 8.41
C VAL A 127 2.68 3.53 8.20
N THR A 128 3.64 4.43 8.45
CA THR A 128 5.07 4.14 8.29
C THR A 128 5.56 3.05 9.25
N THR A 129 5.01 2.96 10.48
CA THR A 129 5.28 1.83 11.38
C THR A 129 4.86 0.50 10.76
N PHE A 130 3.64 0.40 10.22
CA PHE A 130 3.20 -0.81 9.53
C PHE A 130 4.03 -1.12 8.28
N MET A 131 4.50 -0.11 7.56
CA MET A 131 5.41 -0.32 6.42
C MET A 131 6.72 -0.96 6.87
N VAL A 132 7.31 -0.52 7.98
CA VAL A 132 8.52 -1.12 8.55
C VAL A 132 8.29 -2.58 8.96
N THR A 133 7.20 -2.85 9.66
CA THR A 133 6.99 -4.18 10.27
C THR A 133 6.38 -5.20 9.32
N CYS A 134 5.61 -4.76 8.32
CA CYS A 134 4.76 -5.64 7.52
C CYS A 134 4.78 -5.33 6.01
N GLY A 135 5.48 -4.28 5.56
CA GLY A 135 5.34 -3.78 4.20
C GLY A 135 6.01 -4.62 3.10
N MET A 136 6.99 -5.45 3.47
CA MET A 136 7.78 -6.30 2.55
C MET A 136 7.41 -7.78 2.66
N TYR A 137 6.15 -8.07 3.03
CA TYR A 137 5.66 -9.43 3.27
C TYR A 137 6.55 -10.17 4.30
N ASN A 138 6.89 -11.42 4.01
CA ASN A 138 7.79 -12.25 4.82
C ASN A 138 9.26 -11.77 4.81
N ALA A 139 9.59 -10.71 4.06
CA ALA A 139 10.91 -10.09 4.05
C ALA A 139 11.01 -8.86 4.97
N SER A 140 9.93 -8.43 5.65
CA SER A 140 9.91 -7.18 6.41
C SER A 140 10.99 -7.09 7.50
N GLY A 141 11.20 -8.15 8.28
CA GLY A 141 12.27 -8.19 9.28
C GLY A 141 13.68 -8.13 8.66
N GLU A 142 13.91 -8.85 7.57
CA GLU A 142 15.18 -8.82 6.83
C GLU A 142 15.45 -7.43 6.23
N PHE A 143 14.41 -6.80 5.67
CA PHE A 143 14.51 -5.46 5.08
C PHE A 143 14.75 -4.40 6.16
N ALA A 144 14.12 -4.53 7.33
CA ALA A 144 14.38 -3.63 8.47
C ALA A 144 15.85 -3.68 8.92
N ILE A 145 16.46 -4.87 8.95
CA ILE A 145 17.88 -5.04 9.30
C ILE A 145 18.81 -4.50 8.20
N LYS A 146 18.51 -4.77 6.92
CA LYS A 146 19.41 -4.44 5.80
C LYS A 146 19.29 -3.02 5.29
N ALA A 147 18.07 -2.48 5.25
CA ALA A 147 17.76 -1.16 4.72
C ALA A 147 17.29 -0.21 5.83
N GLY A 148 16.45 -0.65 6.76
CA GLY A 148 15.98 0.19 7.86
C GLY A 148 15.14 1.39 7.42
N ILE A 149 14.42 1.28 6.29
CA ILE A 149 13.54 2.33 5.76
C ILE A 149 12.10 1.80 5.73
N PRO A 150 11.08 2.60 6.10
CA PRO A 150 9.68 2.27 5.83
C PRO A 150 9.46 2.02 4.33
N ALA A 151 9.02 0.82 3.96
CA ALA A 151 8.75 0.47 2.55
C ALA A 151 7.51 -0.42 2.39
N LYS A 152 6.92 -0.41 1.19
CA LYS A 152 5.85 -1.29 0.78
C LYS A 152 6.12 -1.84 -0.62
N SER A 153 6.11 -3.16 -0.75
CA SER A 153 6.22 -3.86 -2.03
C SER A 153 4.85 -4.18 -2.65
N GLY A 154 4.77 -4.26 -3.97
CA GLY A 154 3.62 -4.74 -4.72
C GLY A 154 4.00 -5.85 -5.71
N VAL A 155 3.08 -6.78 -5.97
CA VAL A 155 3.31 -7.93 -6.86
C VAL A 155 3.49 -7.56 -8.34
N ALA A 156 3.15 -6.32 -8.73
CA ALA A 156 3.53 -5.79 -10.04
C ALA A 156 5.04 -5.51 -10.17
N GLY A 157 5.79 -5.54 -9.05
CA GLY A 157 7.22 -5.24 -9.01
C GLY A 157 7.56 -3.82 -8.54
N GLY A 158 6.57 -3.04 -8.14
CA GLY A 158 6.78 -1.72 -7.54
C GLY A 158 7.20 -1.82 -6.07
N ILE A 159 8.12 -0.96 -5.63
CA ILE A 159 8.39 -0.72 -4.20
C ILE A 159 8.37 0.77 -3.93
N LEU A 160 7.54 1.17 -2.98
CA LEU A 160 7.50 2.50 -2.38
C LEU A 160 8.32 2.50 -1.10
N ALA A 161 9.16 3.51 -0.89
CA ALA A 161 9.85 3.74 0.38
C ALA A 161 9.79 5.21 0.79
N ALA A 162 9.77 5.45 2.09
CA ALA A 162 9.70 6.80 2.67
C ALA A 162 10.86 6.99 3.65
N VAL A 163 11.81 7.89 3.34
CA VAL A 163 12.92 8.23 4.24
C VAL A 163 12.52 9.44 5.08
N PRO A 164 12.23 9.28 6.38
CA PRO A 164 11.64 10.34 7.20
C PRO A 164 12.44 11.64 7.16
N GLY A 165 11.74 12.75 6.86
CA GLY A 165 12.33 14.09 6.79
C GLY A 165 13.29 14.34 5.63
N ARG A 166 13.47 13.39 4.70
CA ARG A 166 14.45 13.50 3.62
C ARG A 166 13.82 13.41 2.24
N PHE A 167 13.36 12.23 1.83
CA PHE A 167 12.78 12.01 0.49
C PHE A 167 11.97 10.71 0.40
N GLY A 168 11.15 10.59 -0.64
CA GLY A 168 10.54 9.33 -1.04
C GLY A 168 11.34 8.63 -2.13
N VAL A 169 11.19 7.32 -2.23
CA VAL A 169 11.80 6.50 -3.28
C VAL A 169 10.73 5.59 -3.88
N GLY A 170 10.63 5.59 -5.20
CA GLY A 170 9.82 4.65 -5.96
C GLY A 170 10.71 3.83 -6.87
N THR A 171 10.55 2.51 -6.85
CA THR A 171 11.29 1.58 -7.71
C THR A 171 10.32 0.66 -8.43
N PHE A 172 10.72 0.15 -9.60
CA PHE A 172 9.96 -0.84 -10.33
C PHE A 172 10.90 -1.87 -10.94
N GLY A 173 10.60 -3.14 -10.73
CA GLY A 173 11.26 -4.26 -11.38
C GLY A 173 10.34 -5.48 -11.33
N PRO A 174 9.82 -5.96 -12.47
CA PRO A 174 8.77 -6.99 -12.49
C PRO A 174 9.25 -8.37 -12.02
N ALA A 175 10.56 -8.64 -12.04
CA ALA A 175 11.11 -9.88 -11.54
C ALA A 175 11.03 -9.93 -9.99
N LEU A 176 10.21 -10.84 -9.47
CA LEU A 176 10.00 -11.04 -8.04
C LEU A 176 10.85 -12.17 -7.48
N ASP A 177 11.23 -12.04 -6.21
CA ASP A 177 11.77 -13.15 -5.42
C ASP A 177 10.65 -14.11 -4.94
N ARG A 178 11.05 -15.18 -4.25
CA ARG A 178 10.10 -16.16 -3.67
C ARG A 178 9.18 -15.57 -2.59
N LYS A 179 9.49 -14.38 -2.07
CA LYS A 179 8.70 -13.68 -1.04
C LYS A 179 7.75 -12.64 -1.65
N GLY A 180 7.74 -12.49 -2.99
CA GLY A 180 6.86 -11.56 -3.71
C GLY A 180 7.39 -10.13 -3.79
N ASN A 181 8.70 -9.91 -3.58
CA ASN A 181 9.31 -8.58 -3.66
C ASN A 181 10.16 -8.43 -4.92
N SER A 182 10.18 -7.22 -5.51
CA SER A 182 11.07 -6.92 -6.64
C SER A 182 12.53 -7.16 -6.27
N VAL A 183 13.21 -8.06 -6.99
CA VAL A 183 14.61 -8.43 -6.71
C VAL A 183 15.52 -7.22 -6.82
N VAL A 184 15.34 -6.43 -7.88
CA VAL A 184 16.18 -5.26 -8.17
C VAL A 184 15.82 -4.08 -7.26
N GLY A 185 14.54 -3.82 -7.02
CA GLY A 185 14.10 -2.74 -6.15
C GLY A 185 14.54 -2.96 -4.70
N PHE A 186 14.42 -4.18 -4.19
CA PHE A 186 14.86 -4.53 -2.84
C PHE A 186 16.37 -4.28 -2.66
N ARG A 187 17.20 -4.77 -3.61
CA ARG A 187 18.66 -4.60 -3.57
C ARG A 187 19.05 -3.13 -3.69
N MET A 188 18.43 -2.40 -4.61
CA MET A 188 18.67 -0.97 -4.78
C MET A 188 18.41 -0.20 -3.48
N LEU A 189 17.29 -0.46 -2.79
CA LEU A 189 16.98 0.23 -1.53
C LEU A 189 17.97 -0.12 -0.41
N CYS A 190 18.43 -1.38 -0.32
CA CYS A 190 19.47 -1.77 0.63
C CYS A 190 20.79 -1.03 0.36
N ASP A 191 21.20 -0.95 -0.91
CA ASP A 191 22.45 -0.28 -1.28
C ASP A 191 22.36 1.24 -1.12
N LEU A 192 21.21 1.83 -1.45
CA LEU A 192 20.94 3.25 -1.24
C LEU A 192 21.01 3.59 0.26
N SER A 193 20.38 2.78 1.11
CA SER A 193 20.41 2.98 2.56
C SER A 193 21.83 2.92 3.12
N ARG A 194 22.61 1.92 2.71
CA ARG A 194 24.01 1.77 3.15
C ARG A 194 24.87 2.96 2.74
N ARG A 195 24.71 3.46 1.51
CA ARG A 195 25.52 4.56 0.98
C ARG A 195 25.16 5.92 1.58
N LEU A 196 23.91 6.14 1.95
CA LEU A 196 23.40 7.44 2.40
C LEU A 196 23.00 7.48 3.88
N ALA A 197 23.31 6.42 4.63
CA ALA A 197 22.96 6.22 6.04
C ALA A 197 21.47 6.53 6.29
N LEU A 198 20.58 5.77 5.65
CA LEU A 198 19.13 6.02 5.69
C LEU A 198 18.37 5.20 6.74
N SER A 199 19.03 4.26 7.41
CA SER A 199 18.42 3.48 8.48
C SER A 199 17.83 4.39 9.56
N ILE A 200 16.60 4.09 9.98
CA ILE A 200 15.94 4.76 11.11
C ILE A 200 16.29 4.13 12.47
N PHE A 201 17.11 3.06 12.45
CA PHE A 201 17.65 2.35 13.60
C PHE A 201 19.15 2.60 13.73
#